data_AF-W6KB64-F1
#
_entry.id   AF-W6KB64-F1
#
_cell.length_a   1.000
_cell.length_b   1.000
_cell.length_c   1.000
_cell.angle_alpha   90.00
_cell.angle_beta   90.00
_cell.angle_gamma   90.00
#
_symmetry.space_group_name_H-M   'P 1'
#
loop_
_entity.id
_entity.type
_entity.pdbx_description
1 polymer ?
#
loop_
_entity_poly.entity_id
_entity_poly.type
_entity_poly.pdbx_seq_one_letter_code
_entity_poly.pdbx_strand_id
1 'polypeptide(L)'
;MQRIFTVLVLAVVAAGMTISAAQAGGGRHLQMYQTQGMFADVKQDILNAVANKGFVVDYVARLGDMLKRTGPAVGSSKPIYEEAEMLQFCSAKYSRAAMEIDPSNIVFCPYVIVVYTLPEDPKTVHVGYRRPMAGGSLASRKALMEIESLLDGVVREALDMN
;
A
#
# COMPACT_ATOMS: atom_id res chain seq x y z
N MET A 1 -66.31 16.07 1.18
CA MET A 1 -65.83 15.41 2.43
C MET A 1 -65.13 14.13 1.97
N GLN A 2 -63.85 13.85 2.13
CA GLN A 2 -62.84 14.33 3.06
C GLN A 2 -61.50 13.67 2.64
N ARG A 3 -60.46 14.49 2.37
CA ARG A 3 -59.00 14.22 2.57
C ARG A 3 -58.36 13.12 1.70
N ILE A 4 -57.62 13.44 0.63
CA ILE A 4 -56.23 13.96 0.64
C ILE A 4 -55.37 13.24 1.68
N PHE A 5 -54.61 12.23 1.25
CA PHE A 5 -53.36 11.82 1.87
C PHE A 5 -52.38 11.39 0.77
N THR A 6 -51.72 12.40 0.20
CA THR A 6 -50.54 12.26 -0.65
C THR A 6 -49.39 11.80 0.24
N VAL A 7 -49.05 10.51 0.20
CA VAL A 7 -47.83 9.99 0.84
C VAL A 7 -46.68 10.23 -0.15
N LEU A 8 -46.00 11.35 0.03
CA LEU A 8 -44.76 11.69 -0.63
C LEU A 8 -43.65 10.80 -0.03
N VAL A 9 -43.33 9.69 -0.69
CA VAL A 9 -42.17 8.86 -0.32
C VAL A 9 -40.91 9.58 -0.81
N LEU A 10 -40.26 10.29 0.10
CA LEU A 10 -38.95 10.89 -0.09
C LEU A 10 -37.92 9.74 -0.13
N ALA A 11 -37.58 9.26 -1.32
CA ALA A 11 -36.47 8.33 -1.50
C ALA A 11 -35.14 9.10 -1.42
N VAL A 12 -34.61 9.23 -0.20
CA VAL A 12 -33.22 9.61 0.03
C VAL A 12 -32.35 8.41 -0.34
N VAL A 13 -31.94 8.34 -1.61
CA VAL A 13 -30.88 7.42 -2.03
C VAL A 13 -29.57 8.05 -1.58
N ALA A 14 -29.15 7.70 -0.37
CA ALA A 14 -27.79 7.92 0.08
C ALA A 14 -26.87 7.11 -0.83
N ALA A 15 -26.22 7.80 -1.78
CA ALA A 15 -25.15 7.25 -2.57
C ALA A 15 -23.98 6.92 -1.63
N GLY A 16 -23.98 5.71 -1.08
CA GLY A 16 -22.80 5.15 -0.44
C GLY A 16 -21.69 5.10 -1.49
N MET A 17 -20.67 5.93 -1.32
CA MET A 17 -19.40 5.79 -2.04
C MET A 17 -18.80 4.44 -1.63
N THR A 18 -19.11 3.40 -2.39
CA THR A 18 -18.39 2.13 -2.29
C THR A 18 -17.00 2.36 -2.87
N ILE A 19 -16.02 2.58 -1.99
CA ILE A 19 -14.61 2.57 -2.34
C ILE A 19 -14.29 1.13 -2.73
N SER A 20 -14.44 0.82 -4.02
CA SER A 20 -14.07 -0.49 -4.55
C SER A 20 -12.58 -0.46 -4.84
N ALA A 21 -11.81 -1.05 -3.94
CA ALA A 21 -10.39 -1.29 -4.19
C ALA A 21 -10.23 -2.31 -5.32
N ALA A 22 -9.99 -1.82 -6.54
CA ALA A 22 -9.59 -2.69 -7.63
C ALA A 22 -8.18 -3.24 -7.35
N GLN A 23 -7.99 -4.56 -7.50
CA GLN A 23 -6.64 -5.12 -7.51
C GLN A 23 -5.90 -4.58 -8.73
N ALA A 24 -4.90 -3.72 -8.50
CA ALA A 24 -3.93 -3.39 -9.53
C ALA A 24 -3.20 -4.65 -9.95
N GLY A 25 -2.94 -4.81 -11.25
CA GLY A 25 -2.18 -5.95 -11.77
C GLY A 25 -0.86 -6.14 -11.01
N GLY A 26 -0.65 -7.37 -10.52
CA GLY A 26 0.55 -7.77 -9.80
C GLY A 26 0.96 -9.18 -10.16
N GLY A 27 2.19 -9.35 -10.64
CA GLY A 27 2.75 -10.69 -10.84
C GLY A 27 2.97 -11.40 -9.51
N ARG A 28 3.34 -12.68 -9.53
CA ARG A 28 3.56 -13.48 -8.30
C ARG A 28 4.46 -12.79 -7.26
N HIS A 29 5.39 -11.93 -7.69
CA HIS A 29 6.44 -11.29 -6.92
C HIS A 29 6.05 -10.01 -6.17
N LEU A 30 4.86 -9.46 -6.40
CA LEU A 30 4.40 -8.23 -5.75
C LEU A 30 2.88 -8.24 -5.53
N GLN A 31 2.41 -7.36 -4.66
CA GLN A 31 0.99 -7.12 -4.44
C GLN A 31 0.73 -5.62 -4.61
N MET A 32 -0.29 -5.29 -5.43
CA MET A 32 -0.73 -3.91 -5.63
C MET A 32 -2.21 -3.76 -5.28
N TYR A 33 -2.53 -2.57 -4.78
CA TYR A 33 -3.84 -2.09 -4.45
C TYR A 33 -4.03 -0.70 -5.06
N GLN A 34 -5.28 -0.32 -5.27
CA GLN A 34 -5.66 1.03 -5.67
C GLN A 34 -6.79 1.52 -4.77
N THR A 35 -6.78 2.81 -4.49
CA THR A 35 -7.89 3.52 -3.87
C THR A 35 -8.07 4.90 -4.52
N GLN A 36 -9.26 5.47 -4.37
CA GLN A 36 -9.51 6.86 -4.73
C GLN A 36 -9.18 7.76 -3.53
N GLY A 37 -8.42 8.82 -3.73
CA GLY A 37 -8.04 9.73 -2.66
C GLY A 37 -6.91 10.68 -3.01
N MET A 38 -6.44 11.43 -2.02
CA MET A 38 -5.23 12.24 -2.14
C MET A 38 -4.02 11.43 -1.71
N PHE A 39 -2.90 11.56 -2.43
CA PHE A 39 -1.64 10.90 -2.10
C PHE A 39 -1.22 11.12 -0.64
N ALA A 40 -1.31 12.37 -0.16
CA ALA A 40 -0.90 12.73 1.19
C ALA A 40 -1.73 12.02 2.29
N ASP A 41 -3.04 11.88 2.08
CA ASP A 41 -3.93 11.24 3.03
C ASP A 41 -3.64 9.74 3.09
N VAL A 42 -3.61 9.06 1.93
CA VAL A 42 -3.31 7.62 1.87
C VAL A 42 -1.92 7.31 2.43
N LYS A 43 -0.93 8.16 2.17
CA LYS A 43 0.39 8.05 2.79
C LYS A 43 0.29 8.14 4.31
N GLN A 44 -0.44 9.13 4.83
CA GLN A 44 -0.61 9.32 6.27
C GLN A 44 -1.32 8.11 6.90
N ASP A 45 -2.30 7.53 6.23
CA ASP A 45 -3.00 6.34 6.69
C ASP A 45 -2.07 5.12 6.74
N ILE A 46 -1.16 4.97 5.77
CA ILE A 46 -0.11 3.94 5.82
C ILE A 46 0.81 4.17 7.03
N LEU A 47 1.26 5.40 7.27
CA LEU A 47 2.09 5.72 8.44
C LEU A 47 1.37 5.37 9.75
N ASN A 48 0.07 5.69 9.84
CA ASN A 48 -0.76 5.37 10.98
C ASN A 48 -0.92 3.84 11.15
N ALA A 49 -1.19 3.10 10.07
CA ALA A 49 -1.32 1.64 10.11
C ALA A 49 -0.02 0.94 10.53
N VAL A 50 1.14 1.45 10.09
CA VAL A 50 2.45 0.98 10.58
C VAL A 50 2.59 1.23 12.09
N ALA A 51 2.25 2.44 12.54
CA ALA A 51 2.33 2.84 13.95
C ALA A 51 1.36 2.04 14.85
N ASN A 52 0.14 1.76 14.38
CA ASN A 52 -0.87 0.97 15.09
C ASN A 52 -0.40 -0.47 15.39
N LYS A 53 0.49 -1.00 14.55
CA LYS A 53 1.13 -2.31 14.76
C LYS A 53 2.38 -2.22 15.64
N GLY A 54 2.71 -1.05 16.16
CA GLY A 54 3.85 -0.81 17.05
C GLY A 54 5.19 -0.66 16.33
N PHE A 55 5.17 -0.34 15.03
CA PHE A 55 6.38 -0.13 14.23
C PHE A 55 6.61 1.36 13.96
N VAL A 56 7.83 1.70 13.53
CA VAL A 56 8.22 3.05 13.17
C VAL A 56 8.76 3.03 11.76
N VAL A 57 8.33 3.98 10.93
CA VAL A 57 8.94 4.24 9.63
C VAL A 57 10.27 4.93 9.85
N ASP A 58 11.36 4.28 9.45
CA ASP A 58 12.73 4.74 9.67
C ASP A 58 13.29 5.51 8.47
N TYR A 59 12.68 5.35 7.28
CA TYR A 59 13.06 6.09 6.08
C TYR A 59 11.90 6.27 5.10
N VAL A 60 11.91 7.42 4.42
CA VAL A 60 10.98 7.75 3.33
C VAL A 60 11.81 8.14 2.11
N ALA A 61 11.75 7.33 1.05
CA ALA A 61 12.41 7.63 -0.22
C ALA A 61 11.45 8.42 -1.13
N ARG A 62 11.85 9.61 -1.57
CA ARG A 62 11.09 10.47 -2.48
C ARG A 62 11.38 10.09 -3.94
N LEU A 63 10.81 8.96 -4.39
CA LEU A 63 11.09 8.36 -5.70
C LEU A 63 10.71 9.27 -6.87
N GLY A 64 9.55 9.93 -6.81
CA GLY A 64 9.08 10.84 -7.86
C GLY A 64 10.04 12.02 -8.07
N ASP A 65 10.41 12.68 -6.96
CA ASP A 65 11.37 13.79 -6.95
C ASP A 65 12.74 13.34 -7.49
N MET A 66 13.20 12.16 -7.07
CA MET A 66 14.47 11.58 -7.52
C MET A 66 14.46 11.30 -9.03
N LEU A 67 13.41 10.67 -9.57
CA LEU A 67 13.32 10.34 -10.99
C LEU A 67 13.17 11.59 -11.87
N LYS A 68 12.39 12.58 -11.42
CA LYS A 68 12.27 13.87 -12.11
C LYS A 68 13.62 14.59 -12.22
N ARG A 69 14.42 14.54 -11.15
CA ARG A 69 15.76 15.16 -11.11
C ARG A 69 16.80 14.40 -11.94
N THR A 70 16.75 13.06 -11.96
CA THR A 70 17.77 12.23 -12.59
C THR A 70 17.47 11.86 -14.05
N GLY A 71 16.21 11.98 -14.49
CA GLY A 71 15.79 11.72 -15.88
C GLY A 71 16.70 12.34 -16.94
N PRO A 72 16.99 13.66 -16.89
CA PRO A 72 17.84 14.32 -17.89
C PRO A 72 19.24 13.70 -18.00
N ALA A 73 19.82 13.26 -16.88
CA ALA A 73 21.16 12.66 -16.85
C ALA A 73 21.20 11.28 -17.54
N VAL A 74 20.05 10.60 -17.67
CA VAL A 74 19.91 9.31 -18.37
C VAL A 74 19.17 9.44 -19.71
N GLY A 75 18.99 10.67 -20.22
CA GLY A 75 18.33 10.93 -21.50
C GLY A 75 16.81 10.70 -21.50
N SER A 76 16.17 10.68 -20.33
CA SER A 76 14.72 10.53 -20.18
C SER A 76 14.05 11.84 -19.76
N SER A 77 12.96 12.21 -20.45
CA SER A 77 12.13 13.37 -20.11
C SER A 77 10.68 12.99 -19.78
N LYS A 78 10.33 11.70 -19.84
CA LYS A 78 8.96 11.24 -19.62
C LYS A 78 8.62 11.31 -18.12
N PRO A 79 7.54 12.01 -17.72
CA PRO A 79 7.03 11.90 -16.36
C PRO A 79 6.47 10.49 -16.13
N ILE A 80 6.93 9.83 -15.06
CA ILE A 80 6.49 8.46 -14.70
C ILE A 80 5.42 8.53 -13.60
N TYR A 81 5.62 9.41 -12.62
CA TYR A 81 4.75 9.58 -11.46
C TYR A 81 4.40 11.05 -11.29
N GLU A 82 3.19 11.31 -10.80
CA GLU A 82 2.85 12.64 -10.27
C GLU A 82 3.47 12.79 -8.87
N GLU A 83 3.16 11.85 -7.98
CA GLU A 83 3.82 11.67 -6.68
C GLU A 83 4.22 10.22 -6.50
N ALA A 84 5.39 9.95 -5.90
CA ALA A 84 5.81 8.59 -5.60
C ALA A 84 6.80 8.55 -4.43
N GLU A 85 6.49 7.70 -3.47
CA GLU A 85 7.33 7.44 -2.31
C GLU A 85 7.44 5.96 -1.95
N MET A 86 8.52 5.65 -1.24
CA MET A 86 8.77 4.37 -0.61
C MET A 86 8.88 4.59 0.90
N LEU A 87 8.05 3.89 1.67
CA LEU A 87 8.06 3.90 3.13
C LEU A 87 8.75 2.62 3.61
N GLN A 88 9.79 2.82 4.42
CA GLN A 88 10.61 1.76 4.97
C GLN A 88 10.32 1.61 6.46
N PHE A 89 10.15 0.37 6.91
CA PHE A 89 10.07 0.03 8.33
C PHE A 89 10.53 -1.41 8.56
N CYS A 90 10.67 -1.80 9.82
CA CYS A 90 11.05 -3.16 10.18
C CYS A 90 10.26 -3.66 11.39
N SER A 91 10.21 -4.98 11.56
CA SER A 91 9.83 -5.60 12.82
C SER A 91 10.95 -6.48 13.35
N ALA A 92 11.51 -6.13 14.52
CA ALA A 92 12.53 -6.95 15.16
C ALA A 92 12.04 -8.39 15.41
N LYS A 93 10.76 -8.57 15.76
CA LYS A 93 10.15 -9.88 16.01
C LYS A 93 10.13 -10.74 14.74
N TYR A 94 9.52 -10.25 13.67
CA TYR A 94 9.35 -11.03 12.44
C TYR A 94 10.69 -11.22 11.71
N SER A 95 11.53 -10.18 11.64
CA SER A 95 12.85 -10.28 11.01
C SER A 95 13.76 -11.28 11.72
N ARG A 96 13.84 -11.27 13.05
CA ARG A 96 14.63 -12.25 13.79
C ARG A 96 14.12 -13.67 13.59
N ALA A 97 12.79 -13.87 13.69
CA ALA A 97 12.20 -15.18 13.49
C ALA A 97 12.54 -15.78 12.11
N ALA A 98 12.56 -14.96 11.06
CA ALA A 98 12.97 -15.40 9.73
C ALA A 98 14.49 -15.63 9.61
N MET A 99 15.31 -14.73 10.14
CA MET A 99 16.79 -14.79 10.04
C MET A 99 17.41 -15.90 10.87
N GLU A 100 16.83 -16.24 12.03
CA GLU A 100 17.29 -17.36 12.87
C GLU A 100 17.01 -18.72 12.21
N ILE A 101 16.00 -18.80 11.33
CA ILE A 101 15.73 -20.00 10.51
C ILE A 101 16.71 -20.09 9.34
N ASP A 102 16.96 -18.96 8.67
CA ASP A 102 17.89 -18.86 7.55
C ASP A 102 18.49 -17.44 7.49
N PRO A 103 19.80 -17.27 7.75
CA PRO A 103 20.43 -15.96 7.73
C PRO A 103 20.31 -15.21 6.40
N SER A 104 20.10 -15.92 5.28
CA SER A 104 19.89 -15.29 3.97
C SER A 104 18.57 -14.50 3.89
N ASN A 105 17.62 -14.73 4.81
CA ASN A 105 16.39 -13.95 4.92
C ASN A 105 16.64 -12.48 5.30
N ILE A 106 17.87 -12.09 5.63
CA ILE A 106 18.26 -10.69 5.84
C ILE A 106 17.88 -9.78 4.66
N VAL A 107 17.83 -10.31 3.44
CA VAL A 107 17.46 -9.54 2.22
C VAL A 107 16.01 -9.04 2.22
N PHE A 108 15.15 -9.53 3.13
CA PHE A 108 13.77 -9.09 3.30
C PHE A 108 13.61 -8.06 4.41
N CYS A 109 14.70 -7.60 5.01
CA CYS A 109 14.73 -6.53 6.00
C CYS A 109 15.55 -5.38 5.40
N PRO A 110 14.94 -4.24 5.02
CA PRO A 110 13.69 -3.73 5.57
C PRO A 110 12.42 -4.13 4.82
N TYR A 111 11.27 -3.91 5.46
CA TYR A 111 9.95 -4.00 4.86
C TYR A 111 9.64 -2.68 4.15
N VAL A 112 9.02 -2.80 2.97
CA VAL A 112 8.82 -1.66 2.07
C VAL A 112 7.38 -1.63 1.56
N ILE A 113 6.74 -0.48 1.73
CA ILE A 113 5.48 -0.15 1.06
C ILE A 113 5.75 1.03 0.12
N VAL A 114 5.32 0.91 -1.13
CA VAL A 114 5.32 2.03 -2.08
C VAL A 114 3.93 2.63 -2.16
N VAL A 115 3.89 3.95 -2.31
CA VAL A 115 2.68 4.72 -2.58
C VAL A 115 2.97 5.67 -3.73
N TYR A 116 2.09 5.73 -4.73
CA TYR A 116 2.28 6.63 -5.87
C TYR A 116 0.97 6.96 -6.60
N THR A 117 1.01 8.02 -7.39
CA THR A 117 -0.03 8.43 -8.34
C THR A 117 0.58 8.60 -9.73
N LEU A 118 -0.25 8.46 -10.77
CA LEU A 118 0.18 8.63 -12.16
C LEU A 118 -0.22 10.02 -12.67
N PRO A 119 0.55 10.65 -13.58
CA PRO A 119 0.22 11.97 -14.14
C PRO A 119 -1.18 12.03 -14.79
N GLU A 120 -1.59 10.95 -15.46
CA GLU A 120 -2.89 10.84 -16.12
C GLU A 120 -4.07 10.63 -15.16
N ASP A 121 -3.81 10.15 -13.94
CA ASP A 121 -4.84 9.85 -12.94
C ASP A 121 -4.33 10.13 -11.52
N PRO A 122 -4.19 11.41 -11.13
CA PRO A 122 -3.63 11.79 -9.84
C PRO A 122 -4.56 11.52 -8.66
N LYS A 123 -5.82 11.12 -8.91
CA LYS A 123 -6.82 10.80 -7.88
C LYS A 123 -6.84 9.32 -7.51
N THR A 124 -6.27 8.47 -8.36
CA THR A 124 -6.07 7.05 -8.04
C THR A 124 -4.71 6.87 -7.40
N VAL A 125 -4.71 6.52 -6.12
CA VAL A 125 -3.49 6.21 -5.37
C VAL A 125 -3.22 4.72 -5.45
N HIS A 126 -2.04 4.38 -5.91
CA HIS A 126 -1.51 3.03 -5.96
C HIS A 126 -0.68 2.75 -4.72
N VAL A 127 -0.97 1.65 -4.03
CA VAL A 127 -0.20 1.20 -2.87
C VAL A 127 0.23 -0.23 -3.11
N GLY A 128 1.46 -0.57 -2.77
CA GLY A 128 1.92 -1.93 -2.96
C GLY A 128 3.19 -2.28 -2.20
N TYR A 129 3.53 -3.56 -2.26
CA TYR A 129 4.73 -4.09 -1.63
C TYR A 129 5.25 -5.28 -2.43
N ARG A 130 6.55 -5.54 -2.28
CA ARG A 130 7.16 -6.75 -2.83
C ARG A 130 6.83 -7.93 -1.92
N ARG A 131 6.33 -9.03 -2.49
CA ARG A 131 6.11 -10.25 -1.71
C ARG A 131 7.47 -10.86 -1.34
N PRO A 132 7.71 -11.23 -0.07
CA PRO A 132 8.94 -11.87 0.38
C PRO A 132 9.01 -13.33 -0.10
N MET A 133 9.01 -13.54 -1.41
CA MET A 133 9.08 -14.86 -2.01
C MET A 133 10.52 -15.37 -1.96
N ALA A 134 10.81 -16.33 -1.07
CA ALA A 134 12.07 -17.07 -1.11
C ALA A 134 11.87 -18.56 -1.35
N GLY A 135 12.96 -19.19 -1.78
CA GLY A 135 13.14 -20.64 -1.69
C GLY A 135 13.52 -21.07 -0.26
N GLY A 136 14.26 -22.16 -0.14
CA GLY A 136 14.75 -22.65 1.15
C GLY A 136 13.81 -23.64 1.83
N SER A 137 13.92 -23.74 3.16
CA SER A 137 13.15 -24.72 3.95
C SER A 137 11.66 -24.36 4.04
N LEU A 138 10.83 -25.35 4.40
CA LEU A 138 9.41 -25.12 4.73
C LEU A 138 9.24 -24.07 5.85
N ALA A 139 10.12 -24.09 6.85
CA ALA A 139 10.11 -23.14 7.96
C ALA A 139 10.42 -21.71 7.49
N SER A 140 11.40 -21.55 6.59
CA SER A 140 11.76 -20.24 6.04
C SER A 140 10.58 -19.66 5.26
N ARG A 141 9.97 -20.44 4.36
CA ARG A 141 8.76 -20.01 3.63
C ARG A 141 7.63 -19.60 4.56
N LYS A 142 7.40 -20.34 5.65
CA LYS A 142 6.37 -19.98 6.63
C LYS A 142 6.67 -18.64 7.28
N ALA A 143 7.90 -18.41 7.75
CA ALA A 143 8.28 -17.13 8.35
C ALA A 143 8.14 -15.95 7.39
N LEU A 144 8.44 -16.15 6.10
CA LEU A 144 8.27 -15.12 5.08
C LEU A 144 6.79 -14.86 4.76
N MET A 145 5.93 -15.87 4.78
CA MET A 145 4.47 -15.67 4.66
C MET A 145 3.88 -14.85 5.82
N GLU A 146 4.43 -14.99 7.03
CA GLU A 146 4.04 -14.14 8.16
C GLU A 146 4.43 -12.66 7.94
N ILE A 147 5.59 -12.41 7.33
CA ILE A 147 6.01 -11.06 6.91
C ILE A 147 5.09 -10.53 5.81
N GLU A 148 4.72 -11.37 4.83
CA GLU A 148 3.76 -11.00 3.79
C GLU A 148 2.41 -10.63 4.39
N SER A 149 1.90 -11.44 5.33
CA SER A 149 0.64 -11.18 6.02
C SER A 149 0.68 -9.88 6.83
N LEU A 150 1.82 -9.55 7.42
CA LEU A 150 2.02 -8.26 8.09
C LEU A 150 1.92 -7.10 7.09
N LEU A 151 2.64 -7.17 5.97
CA LEU A 151 2.62 -6.15 4.92
C LEU A 151 1.21 -5.96 4.35
N ASP A 152 0.54 -7.06 4.04
CA ASP A 152 -0.84 -7.06 3.56
C ASP A 152 -1.78 -6.41 4.57
N GLY A 153 -1.66 -6.79 5.85
CA GLY A 153 -2.47 -6.23 6.92
C GLY A 153 -2.22 -4.74 7.20
N VAL A 154 -1.02 -4.21 6.90
CA VAL A 154 -0.77 -2.76 6.96
C VAL A 154 -1.50 -2.07 5.81
N VAL A 155 -1.35 -2.57 4.58
CA VAL A 155 -1.94 -1.93 3.40
C VAL A 155 -3.47 -2.01 3.44
N ARG A 156 -4.05 -3.13 3.86
CA ARG A 156 -5.50 -3.27 4.01
C ARG A 156 -6.08 -2.34 5.06
N GLU A 157 -5.43 -2.23 6.22
CA GLU A 157 -5.85 -1.30 7.27
C GLU A 157 -5.79 0.15 6.78
N ALA A 158 -4.70 0.55 6.13
CA ALA A 158 -4.53 1.89 5.58
C ALA A 158 -5.55 2.26 4.48
N LEU A 159 -6.18 1.25 3.88
CA LEU A 159 -7.12 1.41 2.77
C LEU A 159 -8.55 1.00 3.16
N ASP A 160 -8.82 0.83 4.46
CA ASP A 160 -10.10 0.40 5.03
C ASP A 160 -10.69 -0.88 4.36
N MET A 161 -9.84 -1.84 4.02
CA MET A 161 -10.20 -3.12 3.38
C MET A 161 -10.27 -4.29 4.37
N ASN A 162 -11.23 -4.24 5.30
CA ASN A 162 -11.47 -5.31 6.28
C ASN A 162 -12.42 -6.40 5.78
#